data_AF-A0A7Y1TNW3-F1
#
_entry.id   AF-A0A7Y1TNW3-F1
#
_cell.length_a   1.000
_cell.length_b   1.000
_cell.length_c   1.000
_cell.angle_alpha   90.00
_cell.angle_beta   90.00
_cell.angle_gamma   90.00
#
_symmetry.space_group_name_H-M   'P 1'
#
loop_
_entity.id
_entity.type
_entity.pdbx_description
1 polymer ?
#
loop_
_entity_poly.entity_id
_entity_poly.type
_entity_poly.pdbx_seq_one_letter_code
_entity_poly.pdbx_strand_id
1 'polypeptide(L)'
;MYQLEEQTYFIYFVGVVVLLVAYLMVSFWKRSKQKNFADPNLLERLSPEISPFKSFLKVLTVAMALSFLVIALVNPKMGTKLKTIKRQGVDIVFALDVSRSMLAEDIAPNRLEKSKQIISKIIDKLGSDRV
;
A
#
# COMPACT_ATOMS: atom_id res chain seq x y z
N MET A 1 -6.64 -6.35 -13.84
CA MET A 1 -6.08 -4.98 -13.85
C MET A 1 -5.03 -4.92 -12.76
N TYR A 2 -3.81 -4.46 -13.06
CA TYR A 2 -2.76 -4.28 -12.05
C TYR A 2 -3.01 -2.96 -11.33
N GLN A 3 -3.01 -2.97 -10.01
CA GLN A 3 -3.16 -1.77 -9.20
C GLN A 3 -2.00 -1.69 -8.20
N LEU A 4 -1.24 -0.61 -8.30
CA LEU A 4 -0.18 -0.28 -7.36
C LEU A 4 -0.82 0.59 -6.30
N GLU A 5 -0.99 0.07 -5.08
CA GLU A 5 -1.64 0.83 -4.00
C GLU A 5 -0.78 1.98 -3.51
N GLU A 6 0.52 1.74 -3.37
CA GLU A 6 1.41 2.65 -2.67
C GLU A 6 2.56 3.11 -3.58
N GLN A 7 2.21 3.93 -4.58
CA GLN A 7 3.16 4.41 -5.60
C GLN A 7 4.30 5.26 -5.01
N THR A 8 4.10 5.85 -3.83
CA THR A 8 5.11 6.68 -3.15
C THR A 8 6.40 5.91 -2.86
N TYR A 9 6.33 4.59 -2.63
CA TYR A 9 7.51 3.78 -2.30
C TYR A 9 8.51 3.64 -3.46
N PHE A 10 8.16 4.02 -4.70
CA PHE A 10 9.15 4.05 -5.77
C PHE A 10 10.33 5.00 -5.50
N ILE A 11 10.16 6.01 -4.62
CA ILE A 11 11.25 6.92 -4.24
C ILE A 11 12.45 6.19 -3.64
N TYR A 12 12.24 5.03 -2.99
CA TYR A 12 13.31 4.26 -2.37
C TYR A 12 14.28 3.65 -3.40
N PHE A 13 13.94 3.59 -4.69
CA PHE A 13 14.90 3.25 -5.74
C PHE A 13 16.08 4.23 -5.81
N VAL A 14 15.92 5.47 -5.34
CA VAL A 14 17.03 6.43 -5.20
C VAL A 14 18.15 5.85 -4.34
N GLY A 15 17.83 5.12 -3.27
CA GLY A 15 18.83 4.46 -2.43
C GLY A 15 19.65 3.41 -3.19
N VAL A 16 19.02 2.64 -4.08
CA VAL A 16 19.69 1.66 -4.95
C VAL A 16 20.62 2.37 -5.93
N VAL A 17 20.16 3.47 -6.54
CA VAL A 17 20.98 4.28 -7.46
C VAL A 17 22.19 4.88 -6.74
N VAL A 18 22.00 5.45 -5.55
CA VAL A 18 23.10 6.01 -4.73
C VAL A 18 24.14 4.94 -4.40
N LEU A 19 23.72 3.72 -4.03
CA LEU A 19 24.62 2.61 -3.76
C LEU A 19 25.44 2.21 -5.00
N LEU A 20 24.82 2.15 -6.18
CA LEU A 20 25.52 1.84 -7.43
C LEU A 20 26.51 2.95 -7.82
N VAL A 21 26.12 4.22 -7.70
CA VAL A 21 26.99 5.37 -7.98
C VAL A 21 28.17 5.40 -7.02
N ALA A 22 27.96 5.17 -5.73
CA ALA A 22 29.03 5.09 -4.73
C ALA A 22 30.02 3.97 -5.07
N TYR A 23 29.52 2.79 -5.45
CA TYR A 23 30.38 1.68 -5.89
C TYR A 23 31.21 2.06 -7.12
N LEU A 24 30.60 2.68 -8.14
CA LEU A 24 31.31 3.12 -9.34
C LEU A 24 32.36 4.19 -9.01
N MET A 25 32.02 5.20 -8.20
CA MET A 25 32.97 6.24 -7.77
C MET A 25 34.19 5.63 -7.07
N VAL A 26 33.97 4.72 -6.11
CA VAL A 26 35.06 4.04 -5.41
C VAL A 26 35.89 3.19 -6.37
N SER A 27 35.26 2.49 -7.30
CA SER A 27 35.94 1.65 -8.30
C SER A 27 36.81 2.50 -9.24
N PHE A 28 36.30 3.62 -9.74
CA PHE A 28 37.05 4.55 -10.59
C PHE A 28 38.18 5.24 -9.82
N TRP A 29 37.93 5.69 -8.59
CA TRP A 29 38.95 6.29 -7.74
C TRP A 29 40.09 5.32 -7.45
N LYS A 30 39.76 4.07 -7.08
CA LYS A 30 40.74 3.01 -6.84
C LYS A 30 41.58 2.74 -8.08
N ARG A 31 40.95 2.64 -9.26
CA ARG A 31 41.66 2.46 -10.54
C ARG A 31 42.60 3.63 -10.86
N SER A 32 42.18 4.87 -10.60
CA SER A 32 43.01 6.05 -10.84
C SER A 32 44.20 6.13 -9.89
N LYS A 33 44.00 5.86 -8.59
CA LYS A 33 45.07 5.88 -7.58
C LYS A 33 46.07 4.75 -7.76
N GLN A 34 45.61 3.54 -8.11
CA GLN A 34 46.50 2.40 -8.37
C GLN A 34 47.44 2.67 -9.54
N LYS A 35 46.98 3.34 -10.60
CA LYS A 35 47.84 3.72 -11.74
C LYS A 35 48.96 4.69 -11.39
N ASN A 36 48.73 5.58 -10.43
CA ASN A 36 49.68 6.64 -10.08
C ASN A 36 50.67 6.24 -8.96
N PHE A 37 50.32 5.26 -8.12
CA PHE A 37 51.07 4.94 -6.90
C PHE A 37 51.57 3.50 -6.82
N ALA A 38 51.18 2.61 -7.74
CA ALA A 38 51.47 1.21 -7.61
C ALA A 38 51.93 0.58 -8.94
N ASP A 39 53.13 0.00 -8.89
CA ASP A 39 53.70 -0.76 -10.01
C ASP A 39 52.84 -2.04 -10.22
N PRO A 40 52.26 -2.28 -11.42
CA PRO A 40 51.33 -3.38 -11.64
C PRO A 40 51.91 -4.76 -11.27
N ASN A 41 53.23 -4.96 -11.45
CA ASN A 41 53.92 -6.18 -11.04
C ASN A 41 53.99 -6.38 -9.52
N LEU A 42 54.01 -5.29 -8.74
CA LEU A 42 54.09 -5.36 -7.28
C LEU A 42 52.69 -5.58 -6.67
N LEU A 43 51.64 -5.01 -7.28
CA LEU A 43 50.25 -5.23 -6.88
C LEU A 43 49.79 -6.67 -7.05
N GLU A 44 50.20 -7.31 -8.15
CA GLU A 44 49.87 -8.71 -8.43
C GLU A 44 50.52 -9.66 -7.40
N ARG A 45 51.71 -9.31 -6.91
CA ARG A 45 52.42 -10.07 -5.85
C ARG A 45 51.85 -9.82 -4.45
N LEU A 46 51.42 -8.59 -4.14
CA LEU A 46 50.90 -8.22 -2.82
C LEU A 46 49.44 -8.62 -2.61
N SER A 47 48.68 -8.83 -3.69
CA SER A 47 47.25 -9.09 -3.59
C SER A 47 46.71 -9.92 -4.78
N PRO A 48 47.20 -11.14 -4.95
CA PRO A 48 46.80 -12.03 -6.06
C PRO A 48 45.33 -12.46 -6.00
N GLU A 49 44.68 -12.38 -4.83
CA GLU A 49 43.29 -12.82 -4.65
C GLU A 49 42.22 -11.75 -4.88
N ILE A 50 42.59 -10.53 -5.27
CA ILE A 50 41.60 -9.47 -5.51
C ILE A 50 40.80 -9.77 -6.79
N SER A 51 39.66 -10.43 -6.62
CA SER A 51 38.71 -10.66 -7.72
C SER A 51 37.72 -9.48 -7.82
N PRO A 52 37.78 -8.65 -8.89
CA PRO A 52 36.79 -7.60 -9.10
C PRO A 52 35.40 -8.17 -9.34
N PHE A 53 35.32 -9.38 -9.91
CA PHE A 53 34.06 -10.09 -10.13
C PHE A 53 33.35 -10.44 -8.82
N LYS A 54 34.07 -10.97 -7.81
CA LYS A 54 33.47 -11.26 -6.49
C LYS A 54 32.92 -10.00 -5.83
N SER A 55 33.61 -8.86 -5.96
CA SER A 55 33.14 -7.58 -5.41
C SER A 55 31.91 -7.06 -6.15
N PHE A 56 31.88 -7.16 -7.47
CA PHE A 56 30.73 -6.77 -8.29
C PHE A 56 29.50 -7.63 -7.96
N LEU A 57 29.68 -8.96 -7.87
CA LEU A 57 28.60 -9.89 -7.56
C LEU A 57 27.96 -9.59 -6.20
N LYS A 58 28.77 -9.29 -5.17
CA LYS A 58 28.24 -8.89 -3.85
C LYS A 58 27.35 -7.66 -3.93
N VAL A 59 27.80 -6.61 -4.62
CA VAL A 59 27.04 -5.36 -4.77
C VAL A 59 25.76 -5.58 -5.60
N LEU A 60 25.86 -6.39 -6.66
CA LEU A 60 24.70 -6.75 -7.49
C LEU A 60 23.64 -7.49 -6.67
N THR A 61 24.03 -8.48 -5.86
CA THR A 61 23.11 -9.23 -4.99
C THR A 61 22.41 -8.30 -3.99
N VAL A 62 23.15 -7.36 -3.38
CA VAL A 62 22.56 -6.36 -2.46
C VAL A 62 21.58 -5.43 -3.20
N ALA A 63 21.94 -4.94 -4.38
CA ALA A 63 21.08 -4.08 -5.19
C ALA A 63 19.79 -4.81 -5.62
N MET A 64 19.88 -6.07 -6.00
CA MET A 64 18.70 -6.90 -6.32
C MET A 64 17.81 -7.12 -5.09
N ALA A 65 18.40 -7.44 -3.94
CA ALA A 65 17.66 -7.63 -2.70
C ALA A 65 16.88 -6.36 -2.31
N LEU A 66 17.53 -5.20 -2.37
CA LEU A 66 16.88 -3.91 -2.11
C LEU A 66 15.77 -3.61 -3.14
N SER A 67 16.01 -3.90 -4.42
CA SER A 67 15.01 -3.70 -5.47
C SER A 67 13.75 -4.55 -5.24
N PHE A 68 13.90 -5.81 -4.84
CA PHE A 68 12.76 -6.66 -4.49
C PHE A 68 12.03 -6.18 -3.24
N LEU A 69 12.74 -5.62 -2.27
CA LEU A 69 12.13 -5.03 -1.08
C LEU A 69 11.28 -3.80 -1.45
N VAL A 70 11.77 -2.93 -2.35
CA VAL A 70 10.98 -1.79 -2.85
C VAL A 70 9.74 -2.27 -3.61
N ILE A 71 9.87 -3.29 -4.47
CA ILE A 71 8.73 -3.86 -5.19
C ILE A 71 7.70 -4.44 -4.21
N ALA A 72 8.14 -5.10 -3.14
CA ALA A 72 7.25 -5.61 -2.10
C ALA A 72 6.50 -4.48 -1.38
N LEU A 73 7.18 -3.36 -1.09
CA LEU A 73 6.58 -2.17 -0.46
C LEU A 73 5.52 -1.48 -1.33
N VAL A 74 5.72 -1.46 -2.65
CA VAL A 74 4.73 -0.91 -3.60
C VAL A 74 3.41 -1.71 -3.60
N ASN A 75 3.43 -2.94 -3.04
CA ASN A 75 2.27 -3.82 -2.88
C ASN A 75 1.47 -3.98 -4.19
N PRO A 76 2.06 -4.60 -5.23
CA PRO A 76 1.38 -4.79 -6.50
C PRO A 76 0.21 -5.77 -6.33
N LYS A 77 -1.03 -5.26 -6.43
CA LYS A 77 -2.23 -6.09 -6.36
C LYS A 77 -2.69 -6.51 -7.75
N MET A 78 -2.90 -7.80 -7.92
CA MET A 78 -3.52 -8.38 -9.10
C MET A 78 -4.97 -8.75 -8.79
N GLY A 79 -5.91 -8.33 -9.64
CA GLY A 79 -7.31 -8.75 -9.53
C GLY A 79 -8.17 -7.87 -8.64
N THR A 80 -7.80 -6.61 -8.43
CA THR A 80 -8.68 -5.64 -7.76
C THR A 80 -9.95 -5.46 -8.59
N LYS A 81 -11.05 -6.04 -8.11
CA LYS A 81 -12.38 -5.62 -8.53
C LYS A 81 -12.65 -4.34 -7.76
N LEU A 82 -12.68 -3.21 -8.46
CA LEU A 82 -13.32 -2.01 -7.94
C LEU A 82 -14.78 -2.37 -7.69
N LYS A 83 -15.09 -2.80 -6.46
CA LYS A 83 -16.46 -2.96 -6.01
C LYS A 83 -16.94 -1.54 -5.76
N THR A 84 -17.34 -0.87 -6.84
CA THR A 84 -18.17 0.32 -6.74
C THR A 84 -19.40 -0.13 -5.98
N ILE A 85 -19.43 0.15 -4.68
CA ILE A 85 -20.64 0.03 -3.88
C ILE A 85 -21.55 1.12 -4.44
N LYS A 86 -22.23 0.83 -5.54
CA LYS A 86 -23.47 1.50 -5.87
C LYS A 86 -24.35 1.21 -4.67
N ARG A 87 -24.50 2.19 -3.78
CA ARG A 87 -25.62 2.20 -2.84
C ARG A 87 -26.86 2.21 -3.73
N GLN A 88 -27.37 1.03 -4.02
CA GLN A 88 -28.71 0.89 -4.57
C GLN A 88 -29.60 1.44 -3.47
N GLY A 89 -30.27 2.56 -3.74
CA GLY A 89 -31.32 3.03 -2.86
C GLY A 89 -32.29 1.88 -2.65
N VAL A 90 -32.56 1.56 -1.40
CA VAL A 90 -33.44 0.44 -1.03
C VAL A 90 -34.83 1.03 -0.86
N ASP A 91 -35.83 0.44 -1.52
CA ASP A 91 -37.22 0.81 -1.28
C ASP A 91 -37.68 0.16 0.04
N ILE A 92 -38.08 0.97 1.02
CA ILE A 92 -38.44 0.51 2.37
C ILE A 92 -39.93 0.75 2.60
N VAL A 93 -40.69 -0.32 2.79
CA VAL A 93 -42.13 -0.25 3.10
C VAL A 93 -42.36 -0.54 4.57
N PHE A 94 -43.05 0.37 5.27
CA PHE A 94 -43.47 0.17 6.65
C PHE A 94 -44.93 -0.33 6.72
N ALA A 95 -45.13 -1.52 7.27
CA ALA A 95 -46.46 -2.01 7.64
C ALA A 95 -46.68 -1.78 9.14
N LEU A 96 -47.66 -0.95 9.49
CA LEU A 96 -47.99 -0.60 10.87
C LEU A 96 -49.37 -1.15 11.24
N ASP A 97 -49.45 -1.90 12.34
CA ASP A 97 -50.73 -2.33 12.90
C ASP A 97 -51.46 -1.14 13.54
N VAL A 98 -52.77 -1.04 13.28
CA VAL A 98 -53.68 -0.02 13.81
C VAL A 98 -54.80 -0.62 14.66
N SER A 99 -54.63 -1.88 15.10
CA SER A 99 -55.57 -2.55 15.99
C SER A 99 -55.70 -1.86 17.36
N ARG A 100 -56.80 -2.12 18.08
CA ARG A 100 -57.04 -1.54 19.42
C ARG A 100 -55.90 -1.83 20.42
N SER A 101 -55.17 -2.93 20.22
CA SER A 101 -54.02 -3.28 21.08
C SER A 101 -52.86 -2.28 20.97
N MET A 102 -52.77 -1.53 19.87
CA MET A 102 -51.74 -0.52 19.64
C MET A 102 -52.01 0.81 20.38
N LEU A 103 -53.22 0.99 20.93
CA LEU A 103 -53.54 2.09 21.83
C LEU A 103 -53.11 1.83 23.28
N ALA A 104 -52.52 0.67 23.59
CA ALA A 104 -51.98 0.39 24.90
C ALA A 104 -50.84 1.36 25.25
N GLU A 105 -50.83 1.80 26.51
CA GLU A 105 -49.89 2.80 27.06
C GLU A 105 -48.78 2.15 27.90
N ASP A 106 -48.52 0.86 27.72
CA ASP A 106 -47.38 0.18 28.33
C ASP A 106 -46.04 0.79 27.88
N ILE A 107 -46.04 1.53 26.77
CA ILE A 107 -44.96 2.38 26.31
C ILE A 107 -45.52 3.77 26.01
N ALA A 108 -45.04 4.79 26.72
CA ALA A 108 -45.47 6.17 26.50
C ALA A 108 -45.08 6.68 25.09
N PRO A 109 -45.98 7.38 24.36
CA PRO A 109 -47.34 7.76 24.75
C PRO A 109 -48.34 6.59 24.65
N ASN A 110 -48.33 5.88 23.54
CA ASN A 110 -48.92 4.56 23.34
C ASN A 110 -48.09 3.85 22.26
N ARG A 111 -48.27 2.53 22.10
CA ARG A 111 -47.49 1.74 21.13
C ARG A 111 -47.55 2.30 19.71
N LEU A 112 -48.73 2.77 19.27
CA LEU A 112 -48.92 3.35 17.94
C LEU A 112 -48.09 4.62 17.75
N GLU A 113 -48.20 5.57 18.68
CA GLU A 113 -47.51 6.85 18.59
C GLU A 113 -46.00 6.68 18.75
N LYS A 114 -45.58 5.74 19.59
CA LYS A 114 -44.16 5.36 19.70
C LYS A 114 -43.63 4.78 18.40
N SER A 115 -44.40 3.95 17.71
CA SER A 115 -44.02 3.33 16.44
C SER A 115 -43.83 4.38 15.35
N LYS A 116 -44.75 5.36 15.25
CA LYS A 116 -44.58 6.51 14.34
C LYS A 116 -43.30 7.30 14.61
N GLN A 117 -42.98 7.57 15.87
CA GLN A 117 -41.75 8.27 16.25
C GLN A 117 -40.50 7.49 15.83
N ILE A 118 -40.51 6.16 15.98
CA ILE A 118 -39.41 5.29 15.56
C ILE A 118 -39.26 5.33 14.03
N ILE A 119 -40.37 5.21 13.29
CA ILE A 119 -40.37 5.28 11.83
C ILE A 119 -39.81 6.63 11.36
N SER A 120 -40.26 7.75 11.92
CA SER A 120 -39.72 9.08 11.59
C SER A 120 -38.21 9.17 11.80
N LYS A 121 -37.70 8.66 12.93
CA LYS A 121 -36.25 8.66 13.22
C LYS A 121 -35.45 7.75 12.27
N ILE A 122 -36.07 6.69 11.76
CA ILE A 122 -35.45 5.80 10.76
C ILE A 122 -35.40 6.53 9.41
N ILE A 123 -36.48 7.20 9.00
CA ILE A 123 -36.54 8.03 7.79
C ILE A 123 -35.48 9.14 7.85
N ASP A 124 -35.33 9.85 8.97
CA ASP A 124 -34.32 10.91 9.14
C ASP A 124 -32.88 10.40 8.99
N LYS A 125 -32.63 9.10 9.26
CA LYS A 125 -31.32 8.46 9.10
C LYS A 125 -31.11 7.87 7.70
N LEU A 126 -32.19 7.62 6.96
CA LEU A 126 -32.19 7.12 5.58
C LEU A 126 -32.01 8.32 4.64
N GLY A 127 -30.78 8.80 4.48
CA GLY A 127 -30.51 10.06 3.77
C GLY A 127 -31.20 10.24 2.40
N SER A 128 -30.82 9.46 1.38
CA SER A 128 -31.30 9.59 -0.01
C SER A 128 -32.15 8.39 -0.49
N ASP A 129 -32.52 7.51 0.43
CA ASP A 129 -33.32 6.33 0.11
C ASP A 129 -34.81 6.71 0.01
N ARG A 130 -35.58 5.98 -0.81
CA ARG A 130 -37.00 6.26 -1.03
C ARG A 130 -37.84 5.43 -0.06
N VAL A 131 -38.86 6.06 0.53
CA VAL A 131 -39.79 5.48 1.53
C VAL A 131 -41.21 5.57 1.00
#